data_AF-A0A8H6T938-F1
#
_entry.id   AF-A0A8H6T938-F1
#
_cell.length_a   1.000
_cell.length_b   1.000
_cell.length_c   1.000
_cell.angle_alpha   90.00
_cell.angle_beta   90.00
_cell.angle_gamma   90.00
#
_symmetry.space_group_name_H-M   'P 1'
#
loop_
_entity.id
_entity.type
_entity.pdbx_description
1 polymer ?
#
loop_
_entity_poly.entity_id
_entity_poly.type
_entity_poly.pdbx_seq_one_letter_code
_entity_poly.pdbx_strand_id
1 'polypeptide(L)'
;MAPTLKSVSQRALRVLQVALVFTILGPCILFQWGVRGGRGCVRKSPPIVYPPPLPTKRVDISKTPPATPAKDCHILNLPQELRLMILEDLLGGRIMELWPVANGSKPCRISSAGLTTNSDGSLARTKYPGIAILKTCRQLYLEGLPIWHRKNTYYFDMSDFPQLFLAALGLYCISNIRHLYLVVSSDSLRYDGDPERAVGLLHMMQLETLHINFELLFRFDEVVKFMALDGDWAPGILAIRGLRAFEVRLPERVRALEQYPWETEQVQLATQLVADYRALMVGPKAEEKYLAFLKDRAEHGAAA
;
A
#
# COMPACT_ATOMS: atom_id res chain seq x y z
N MET A 1 40.40 25.83 -26.60
CA MET A 1 40.14 25.64 -25.14
C MET A 1 38.92 26.47 -24.74
N ALA A 2 37.71 25.91 -24.80
CA ALA A 2 36.46 26.56 -24.40
C ALA A 2 35.26 25.65 -24.02
N PRO A 3 35.28 24.29 -24.10
CA PRO A 3 34.10 23.49 -23.78
C PRO A 3 33.93 23.17 -22.28
N THR A 4 34.97 23.33 -21.45
CA THR A 4 34.95 22.93 -20.03
C THR A 4 34.22 23.92 -19.13
N LEU A 5 34.33 25.23 -19.39
CA LEU A 5 33.73 26.30 -18.57
C LEU A 5 32.19 26.31 -18.58
N LYS A 6 31.56 26.00 -19.73
CA LYS A 6 30.09 25.89 -19.82
C LYS A 6 29.53 24.71 -19.01
N SER A 7 30.27 23.62 -18.90
CA SER A 7 29.84 22.45 -18.12
C SER A 7 29.92 22.70 -16.61
N VAL A 8 30.92 23.46 -16.17
CA VAL A 8 31.13 23.79 -14.75
C VAL A 8 30.10 24.83 -14.29
N SER A 9 29.80 25.84 -15.11
CA SER A 9 28.78 26.84 -14.78
C SER A 9 27.37 26.24 -14.75
N GLN A 10 27.04 25.32 -15.66
CA GLN A 10 25.77 24.57 -15.61
C GLN A 10 25.68 23.66 -14.38
N ARG A 11 26.78 23.02 -13.96
CA ARG A 11 26.82 22.24 -12.71
C ARG A 11 26.65 23.12 -11.48
N ALA A 12 27.33 24.26 -11.42
CA ALA A 12 27.20 25.23 -10.33
C ALA A 12 25.77 25.78 -10.23
N LEU A 13 25.15 26.10 -11.37
CA LEU A 13 23.76 26.55 -11.43
C LEU A 13 22.80 25.46 -10.95
N ARG A 14 23.01 24.19 -11.34
CA ARG A 14 22.22 23.05 -10.84
C ARG A 14 22.34 22.88 -9.33
N VAL A 15 23.55 22.99 -8.76
CA VAL A 15 23.76 22.87 -7.31
C VAL A 15 23.06 24.00 -6.56
N LEU A 16 23.15 25.23 -7.07
CA LEU A 16 22.52 26.39 -6.45
C LEU A 16 20.99 26.31 -6.48
N GLN A 17 20.44 25.78 -7.56
CA GLN A 17 19.00 25.63 -7.76
C GLN A 17 18.41 24.48 -6.93
N VAL A 18 19.11 23.34 -6.83
CA VAL A 18 18.75 22.25 -5.90
C VAL A 18 18.78 22.76 -4.46
N ALA A 19 19.80 23.55 -4.10
CA ALA A 19 19.85 24.19 -2.78
C ALA A 19 18.64 25.12 -2.56
N LEU A 20 18.26 25.94 -3.54
CA LEU A 20 17.11 26.85 -3.43
C LEU A 20 15.78 26.10 -3.23
N VAL A 21 15.55 25.02 -4.00
CA VAL A 21 14.37 24.16 -3.85
C VAL A 21 14.35 23.52 -2.46
N PHE A 22 15.48 23.00 -1.98
CA PHE A 22 15.62 22.51 -0.61
C PHE A 22 15.56 23.62 0.45
N THR A 23 15.71 24.90 0.11
CA THR A 23 15.57 25.98 1.10
C THR A 23 14.11 26.42 1.23
N ILE A 24 13.37 26.41 0.11
CA ILE A 24 11.96 26.84 0.04
C ILE A 24 11.02 25.69 0.45
N LEU A 25 11.22 24.51 -0.12
CA LEU A 25 10.42 23.32 0.19
C LEU A 25 11.03 22.49 1.31
N GLY A 26 12.32 22.67 1.62
CA GLY A 26 12.98 21.90 2.68
C GLY A 26 12.33 22.02 4.03
N PRO A 27 11.80 23.15 4.50
CA PRO A 27 11.05 23.19 5.75
C PRO A 27 9.80 22.30 5.71
N CYS A 28 9.08 22.25 4.59
CA CYS A 28 7.91 21.37 4.42
C CYS A 28 8.31 19.89 4.28
N ILE A 29 9.38 19.62 3.55
CA ILE A 29 9.96 18.27 3.36
C ILE A 29 10.56 17.78 4.69
N LEU A 30 11.31 18.61 5.40
CA LEU A 30 11.88 18.36 6.74
C LEU A 30 10.80 18.29 7.80
N PHE A 31 9.65 18.96 7.63
CA PHE A 31 8.50 18.80 8.51
C PHE A 31 7.77 17.48 8.24
N GLN A 32 7.54 17.11 6.97
CA GLN A 32 7.06 15.76 6.61
C GLN A 32 8.03 14.66 7.08
N TRP A 33 9.33 14.87 6.91
CA TRP A 33 10.41 13.97 7.36
C TRP A 33 10.62 14.02 8.87
N GLY A 34 10.32 15.13 9.55
CA GLY A 34 10.40 15.25 11.00
C GLY A 34 9.19 14.63 11.70
N VAL A 35 8.02 14.66 11.05
CA VAL A 35 6.80 13.98 11.49
C VAL A 35 6.86 12.48 11.20
N ARG A 36 7.41 12.05 10.05
CA ARG A 36 7.66 10.62 9.74
C ARG A 36 8.91 10.05 10.43
N GLY A 37 9.97 10.84 10.53
CA GLY A 37 11.27 10.51 11.10
C GLY A 37 11.46 11.00 12.54
N GLY A 38 10.38 11.07 13.32
CA GLY A 38 10.45 11.27 14.76
C GLY A 38 11.37 10.22 15.38
N ARG A 39 12.61 10.62 15.67
CA ARG A 39 13.67 9.83 16.31
C ARG A 39 13.10 9.15 17.56
N GLY A 40 12.88 7.84 17.50
CA GLY A 40 12.43 7.09 18.69
C GLY A 40 11.93 5.68 18.42
N CYS A 41 11.35 5.42 17.25
CA CYS A 41 11.03 4.06 16.84
C CYS A 41 12.30 3.42 16.29
N VAL A 42 13.04 2.71 17.13
CA VAL A 42 13.93 1.66 16.62
C VAL A 42 13.01 0.71 15.83
N ARG A 43 13.05 0.79 14.48
CA ARG A 43 12.47 -0.17 13.51
C ARG A 43 13.16 -1.53 13.68
N LYS A 44 13.22 -2.06 14.90
CA LYS A 44 13.39 -3.50 15.07
C LYS A 44 12.04 -4.06 14.67
N SER A 45 12.04 -4.88 13.62
CA SER A 45 10.91 -5.72 13.26
C SER A 45 10.34 -6.27 14.57
N PRO A 46 9.11 -5.88 14.98
CA PRO A 46 8.53 -6.43 16.18
C PRO A 46 8.60 -7.96 16.03
N PRO A 47 8.96 -8.70 17.10
CA PRO A 47 8.83 -10.14 17.05
C PRO A 47 7.41 -10.42 16.56
N ILE A 48 7.26 -11.38 15.66
CA ILE A 48 5.94 -11.78 15.18
C ILE A 48 5.19 -12.28 16.42
N VAL A 49 4.42 -11.39 17.03
CA VAL A 49 3.51 -11.73 18.11
C VAL A 49 2.34 -12.34 17.38
N TYR A 50 2.42 -13.64 17.14
CA TYR A 50 1.24 -14.40 16.77
C TYR A 50 0.21 -14.10 17.87
N PRO A 51 -0.99 -13.60 17.53
CA PRO A 51 -2.06 -13.58 18.50
C PRO A 51 -2.16 -15.01 19.07
N PRO A 52 -2.47 -15.17 20.37
CA PRO A 52 -2.62 -16.49 20.96
C PRO A 52 -3.47 -17.34 20.01
N PRO A 53 -3.03 -18.58 19.70
CA PRO A 53 -3.66 -19.39 18.67
C PRO A 53 -5.16 -19.32 18.87
N LEU A 54 -5.89 -19.06 17.78
CA LEU A 54 -7.36 -19.10 17.81
C LEU A 54 -7.74 -20.35 18.61
N PRO A 55 -8.65 -20.23 19.60
CA PRO A 55 -9.00 -21.34 20.45
C PRO A 55 -9.19 -22.59 19.59
N THR A 56 -8.34 -23.60 19.77
CA THR A 56 -8.38 -24.85 19.00
C THR A 56 -9.69 -25.59 19.24
N LYS A 57 -10.32 -25.32 20.39
CA LYS A 57 -11.77 -25.44 20.52
C LYS A 57 -12.44 -24.44 19.58
N ARG A 58 -12.74 -24.89 18.36
CA ARG A 58 -13.85 -24.36 17.57
C ARG A 58 -15.02 -24.21 18.54
N VAL A 59 -15.40 -22.97 18.80
CA VAL A 59 -16.67 -22.67 19.46
C VAL A 59 -17.71 -23.23 18.52
N ASP A 60 -18.21 -24.41 18.87
CA ASP A 60 -19.24 -25.07 18.12
C ASP A 60 -20.49 -24.20 18.25
N ILE A 61 -20.78 -23.43 17.19
CA ILE A 61 -21.83 -22.42 17.19
C ILE A 61 -23.19 -23.08 17.44
N SER A 62 -23.33 -24.36 17.09
CA SER A 62 -24.54 -25.14 17.42
C SER A 62 -24.63 -25.58 18.88
N LYS A 63 -23.53 -25.52 19.64
CA LYS A 63 -23.48 -25.92 21.07
C LYS A 63 -23.29 -24.76 22.03
N THR A 64 -22.93 -23.59 21.51
CA THR A 64 -22.82 -22.39 22.32
C THR A 64 -24.18 -21.72 22.31
N PRO A 65 -24.92 -21.69 23.43
CA PRO A 65 -26.22 -21.04 23.45
C PRO A 65 -25.99 -19.59 23.00
N PRO A 66 -26.72 -19.11 21.96
CA PRO A 66 -26.59 -17.74 21.53
C PRO A 66 -26.82 -16.85 22.74
N ALA A 67 -25.93 -15.87 22.95
CA ALA A 67 -26.17 -14.87 23.98
C ALA A 67 -27.55 -14.29 23.70
N THR A 68 -28.44 -14.30 24.71
CA THR A 68 -29.78 -13.75 24.57
C THR A 68 -29.62 -12.32 24.05
N PRO A 69 -30.09 -12.02 22.83
CA PRO A 69 -29.98 -10.67 22.30
C PRO A 69 -30.62 -9.75 23.32
N ALA A 70 -29.96 -8.63 23.61
CA ALA A 70 -30.61 -7.59 24.39
C ALA A 70 -31.94 -7.26 23.68
N LYS A 71 -33.06 -7.18 24.42
CA LYS A 71 -34.42 -7.07 23.83
C LYS A 71 -34.57 -5.85 22.91
N ASP A 72 -33.67 -4.89 23.04
CA ASP A 72 -33.48 -3.63 22.33
C ASP A 72 -32.49 -3.71 21.15
N CYS A 73 -31.85 -4.85 20.90
CA CYS A 73 -30.92 -5.02 19.78
C CYS A 73 -31.65 -5.30 18.47
N HIS A 74 -32.35 -4.30 17.95
CA HIS A 74 -33.20 -4.42 16.76
C HIS A 74 -32.45 -4.87 15.50
N ILE A 75 -31.14 -4.59 15.39
CA ILE A 75 -30.33 -4.98 14.23
C ILE A 75 -30.18 -6.50 14.10
N LEU A 76 -30.13 -7.25 15.22
CA LEU A 76 -30.00 -8.71 15.20
C LEU A 76 -31.31 -9.41 14.80
N ASN A 77 -32.44 -8.73 14.95
CA ASN A 77 -33.75 -9.24 14.54
C ASN A 77 -33.99 -9.09 13.02
N LEU A 78 -33.14 -8.37 12.30
CA LEU A 78 -33.23 -8.26 10.85
C LEU A 78 -32.77 -9.57 10.18
N PRO A 79 -33.33 -9.92 8.99
CA PRO A 79 -32.76 -10.94 8.12
C PRO A 79 -31.27 -10.71 7.87
N GLN A 80 -30.52 -11.80 7.70
CA GLN A 80 -29.07 -11.75 7.56
C GLN A 80 -28.65 -10.86 6.38
N GLU A 81 -29.40 -10.90 5.28
CA GLU A 81 -29.15 -10.12 4.07
C GLU A 81 -29.21 -8.62 4.36
N LEU A 82 -30.22 -8.17 5.12
CA LEU A 82 -30.33 -6.76 5.52
C LEU A 82 -29.19 -6.36 6.46
N ARG A 83 -28.81 -7.23 7.40
CA ARG A 83 -27.66 -6.97 8.28
C ARG A 83 -26.38 -6.80 7.49
N LEU A 84 -26.13 -7.67 6.51
CA LEU A 84 -24.94 -7.62 5.67
C LEU A 84 -24.90 -6.35 4.81
N MET A 85 -26.04 -5.91 4.24
CA MET A 85 -26.09 -4.63 3.52
C MET A 85 -25.78 -3.44 4.44
N ILE A 86 -26.36 -3.40 5.64
CA ILE A 86 -26.07 -2.36 6.63
C ILE A 86 -24.59 -2.38 7.02
N LEU A 87 -24.02 -3.57 7.26
CA LEU A 87 -22.60 -3.72 7.58
C LEU A 87 -21.71 -3.33 6.40
N GLU A 88 -22.10 -3.60 5.15
CA GLU A 88 -21.36 -3.21 3.96
C GLU A 88 -21.31 -1.68 3.81
N ASP A 89 -22.44 -1.00 3.98
CA ASP A 89 -22.49 0.47 3.96
C ASP A 89 -21.62 1.09 5.07
N LEU A 90 -21.63 0.48 6.26
CA LEU A 90 -20.90 0.98 7.42
C LEU A 90 -19.39 0.71 7.36
N LEU A 91 -18.99 -0.45 6.82
CA LEU A 91 -17.63 -0.98 6.96
C LEU A 91 -16.85 -1.04 5.64
N GLY A 92 -17.52 -1.10 4.49
CA GLY A 92 -16.91 -1.23 3.18
C GLY A 92 -16.62 0.11 2.48
N GLY A 93 -15.90 0.03 1.37
CA GLY A 93 -15.63 1.16 0.48
C GLY A 93 -14.70 2.21 1.07
N ARG A 94 -13.92 1.89 2.10
CA ARG A 94 -13.02 2.81 2.80
C ARG A 94 -11.58 2.61 2.36
N ILE A 95 -10.81 3.69 2.41
CA ILE A 95 -9.34 3.62 2.39
C ILE A 95 -8.89 3.52 3.84
N MET A 96 -8.21 2.42 4.17
CA MET A 96 -7.73 2.09 5.50
C MET A 96 -6.24 2.38 5.57
N GLU A 97 -5.90 3.52 6.16
CA GLU A 97 -4.51 3.94 6.34
C GLU A 97 -4.00 3.44 7.69
N LEU A 98 -2.81 2.82 7.69
CA LEU A 98 -2.10 2.35 8.87
C LEU A 98 -0.73 3.02 8.95
N TRP A 99 -0.38 3.53 10.11
CA TRP A 99 0.93 4.15 10.33
C TRP A 99 1.42 3.98 11.77
N PRO A 100 2.75 3.92 11.97
CA PRO A 100 3.32 3.91 13.31
C PRO A 100 3.14 5.28 13.98
N VAL A 101 2.82 5.27 15.27
CA VAL A 101 2.80 6.45 16.13
C VAL A 101 4.05 6.41 16.99
N ALA A 102 4.97 7.33 16.73
CA ALA A 102 6.14 7.55 17.59
C ALA A 102 5.69 8.17 18.92
N ASN A 103 5.44 7.34 19.92
CA ASN A 103 5.07 7.74 21.28
C ASN A 103 6.13 7.32 22.32
N GLY A 104 7.29 6.84 21.88
CA GLY A 104 8.35 6.31 22.73
C GLY A 104 8.11 4.90 23.29
N SER A 105 6.96 4.27 23.02
CA SER A 105 6.71 2.87 23.43
C SER A 105 7.40 1.88 22.49
N LYS A 106 7.83 0.73 23.04
CA LYS A 106 8.32 -0.41 22.26
C LYS A 106 7.45 -1.64 22.55
N PRO A 107 6.73 -2.20 21.56
CA PRO A 107 6.66 -1.76 20.16
C PRO A 107 5.92 -0.42 19.99
N CYS A 108 6.16 0.26 18.87
CA CYS A 108 5.48 1.51 18.54
C CYS A 108 3.98 1.26 18.38
N ARG A 109 3.16 2.15 18.91
CA ARG A 109 1.71 2.04 18.78
C ARG A 109 1.33 2.22 17.31
N ILE A 110 0.39 1.41 16.83
CA ILE A 110 -0.14 1.56 15.47
C ILE A 110 -1.43 2.38 15.53
N SER A 111 -1.53 3.39 14.67
CA SER A 111 -2.76 4.14 14.44
C SER A 111 -3.41 3.70 13.14
N SER A 112 -4.72 3.90 13.06
CA SER A 112 -5.48 3.72 11.83
C SER A 112 -6.36 4.94 11.56
N ALA A 113 -6.60 5.21 10.28
CA ALA A 113 -7.70 6.06 9.80
C ALA A 113 -8.50 5.31 8.74
N GLY A 114 -9.83 5.45 8.78
CA GLY A 114 -10.70 5.22 7.65
C GLY A 114 -10.92 6.54 6.92
N LEU A 115 -10.80 6.51 5.60
CA LEU A 115 -11.08 7.64 4.72
C LEU A 115 -12.17 7.24 3.73
N THR A 116 -13.06 8.18 3.42
CA THR A 116 -14.00 8.08 2.30
C THR A 116 -13.77 9.19 1.30
N THR A 117 -14.07 8.88 0.05
CA THR A 117 -14.09 9.88 -1.01
C THR A 117 -15.42 10.61 -0.99
N ASN A 118 -15.36 11.94 -0.86
CA ASN A 118 -16.49 12.84 -1.00
C ASN A 118 -16.94 12.92 -2.46
N SER A 119 -18.11 13.50 -2.72
CA SER A 119 -18.64 13.70 -4.08
C SER A 119 -17.75 14.58 -4.96
N ASP A 120 -16.91 15.43 -4.35
CA ASP A 120 -15.93 16.28 -5.03
C ASP A 120 -14.56 15.60 -5.23
N GLY A 121 -14.42 14.32 -4.86
CA GLY A 121 -13.18 13.56 -4.93
C GLY A 121 -12.23 13.77 -3.74
N SER A 122 -12.54 14.68 -2.81
CA SER A 122 -11.70 14.90 -1.62
C SER A 122 -11.83 13.76 -0.61
N LEU A 123 -10.77 13.49 0.15
CA LEU A 123 -10.79 12.45 1.20
C LEU A 123 -11.26 13.03 2.53
N ALA A 124 -12.36 12.51 3.06
CA ALA A 124 -12.87 12.83 4.38
C ALA A 124 -12.48 11.74 5.38
N ARG A 125 -11.97 12.16 6.54
CA ARG A 125 -11.73 11.25 7.66
C ARG A 125 -13.05 10.80 8.25
N THR A 126 -13.31 9.50 8.19
CA THR A 126 -14.48 8.94 8.86
C THR A 126 -14.23 8.96 10.36
N LYS A 127 -15.03 9.71 11.12
CA LYS A 127 -15.23 9.38 12.52
C LYS A 127 -15.75 7.94 12.54
N TYR A 128 -15.28 7.09 13.45
CA TYR A 128 -15.61 5.66 13.46
C TYR A 128 -16.86 5.36 14.30
N PRO A 129 -18.10 5.37 13.76
CA PRO A 129 -19.24 4.84 14.50
C PRO A 129 -19.29 3.30 14.46
N GLY A 130 -18.77 2.66 13.41
CA GLY A 130 -18.95 1.21 13.18
C GLY A 130 -18.09 0.29 14.05
N ILE A 131 -16.91 0.72 14.50
CA ILE A 131 -16.02 -0.12 15.34
C ILE A 131 -16.66 -0.37 16.71
N ALA A 132 -17.47 0.57 17.23
CA ALA A 132 -18.20 0.36 18.47
C ALA A 132 -19.25 -0.76 18.33
N ILE A 133 -19.97 -0.82 17.21
CA ILE A 133 -20.97 -1.87 16.90
C ILE A 133 -20.32 -3.25 16.82
N LEU A 134 -19.13 -3.33 16.20
CA LEU A 134 -18.35 -4.57 16.14
C LEU A 134 -17.80 -4.99 17.51
N LYS A 135 -17.52 -4.04 18.40
CA LYS A 135 -17.03 -4.32 19.76
C LYS A 135 -18.14 -4.75 20.73
N THR A 136 -19.41 -4.44 20.44
CA THR A 136 -20.53 -4.75 21.33
C THR A 136 -21.25 -6.05 20.97
N CYS A 137 -21.24 -6.49 19.71
CA CYS A 137 -21.91 -7.72 19.30
C CYS A 137 -20.96 -8.67 18.54
N ARG A 138 -20.67 -9.83 19.15
CA ARG A 138 -19.82 -10.87 18.55
C ARG A 138 -20.36 -11.39 17.22
N GLN A 139 -21.68 -11.47 17.04
CA GLN A 139 -22.26 -11.92 15.78
C GLN A 139 -22.03 -10.91 14.67
N LEU A 140 -22.35 -9.62 14.90
CA LEU A 140 -22.08 -8.57 13.92
C LEU A 140 -20.58 -8.43 13.63
N TYR A 141 -19.73 -8.67 14.63
CA TYR A 141 -18.28 -8.75 14.44
C TYR A 141 -17.90 -9.83 13.41
N LEU A 142 -18.37 -11.06 13.60
CA LEU A 142 -18.06 -12.17 12.71
C LEU A 142 -18.67 -11.99 11.31
N GLU A 143 -19.88 -11.43 11.21
CA GLU A 143 -20.55 -11.12 9.94
C GLU A 143 -19.84 -9.97 9.19
N GLY A 144 -19.35 -8.96 9.90
CA GLY A 144 -18.71 -7.77 9.33
C GLY A 144 -17.23 -7.94 9.00
N LEU A 145 -16.52 -8.89 9.61
CA LEU A 145 -15.08 -9.10 9.38
C LEU A 145 -14.72 -9.36 7.90
N PRO A 146 -15.41 -10.24 7.16
CA PRO A 146 -15.14 -10.44 5.74
C PRO A 146 -15.34 -9.17 4.92
N ILE A 147 -16.37 -8.37 5.23
CA ILE A 147 -16.63 -7.09 4.57
C ILE A 147 -15.46 -6.13 4.83
N TRP A 148 -15.06 -6.00 6.09
CA TRP A 148 -13.96 -5.13 6.50
C TRP A 148 -12.65 -5.44 5.76
N HIS A 149 -12.33 -6.72 5.56
CA HIS A 149 -11.10 -7.13 4.88
C HIS A 149 -11.20 -7.11 3.35
N ARG A 150 -12.35 -7.47 2.77
CA ARG A 150 -12.50 -7.64 1.33
C ARG A 150 -12.94 -6.38 0.60
N LYS A 151 -13.68 -5.47 1.26
CA LYS A 151 -14.32 -4.32 0.61
C LYS A 151 -13.58 -3.00 0.83
N ASN A 152 -12.45 -3.02 1.53
CA ASN A 152 -11.65 -1.84 1.81
C ASN A 152 -10.31 -1.90 1.09
N THR A 153 -9.79 -0.72 0.75
CA THR A 153 -8.45 -0.54 0.21
C THR A 153 -7.49 -0.25 1.33
N TYR A 154 -6.52 -1.13 1.55
CA TYR A 154 -5.51 -0.92 2.57
C TYR A 154 -4.35 -0.11 2.00
N TYR A 155 -4.03 0.99 2.68
CA TYR A 155 -2.99 1.92 2.30
C TYR A 155 -1.79 1.76 3.21
N PHE A 156 -0.61 1.58 2.61
CA PHE A 156 0.67 1.50 3.31
C PHE A 156 1.77 2.27 2.57
N ASP A 157 2.70 2.85 3.32
CA ASP A 157 4.04 3.09 2.78
C ASP A 157 4.73 1.72 2.60
N MET A 158 5.35 1.52 1.45
CA MET A 158 6.00 0.27 1.07
C MET A 158 7.09 -0.15 2.07
N SER A 159 7.81 0.81 2.66
CA SER A 159 8.86 0.54 3.65
C SER A 159 8.32 -0.01 4.98
N ASP A 160 7.08 0.33 5.34
CA ASP A 160 6.45 -0.10 6.58
C ASP A 160 5.44 -1.23 6.38
N PHE A 161 5.06 -1.52 5.13
CA PHE A 161 4.00 -2.48 4.79
C PHE A 161 4.15 -3.83 5.49
N PRO A 162 5.29 -4.55 5.40
CA PRO A 162 5.37 -5.88 6.00
C PRO A 162 5.20 -5.87 7.52
N GLN A 163 5.81 -4.88 8.17
CA GLN A 163 5.76 -4.71 9.61
C GLN A 163 4.35 -4.32 10.08
N LEU A 164 3.76 -3.30 9.47
CA LEU A 164 2.45 -2.79 9.85
C LEU A 164 1.36 -3.81 9.56
N PHE A 165 1.42 -4.50 8.42
CA PHE A 165 0.45 -5.54 8.09
C PHE A 165 0.44 -6.63 9.17
N LEU A 166 1.61 -7.17 9.51
CA LEU A 166 1.71 -8.24 10.49
C LEU A 166 1.33 -7.82 11.91
N ALA A 167 1.68 -6.59 12.30
CA ALA A 167 1.41 -6.10 13.66
C ALA A 167 -0.02 -5.57 13.86
N ALA A 168 -0.66 -5.02 12.82
CA ALA A 168 -2.00 -4.44 12.92
C ALA A 168 -3.11 -5.39 12.46
N LEU A 169 -2.92 -6.03 11.32
CA LEU A 169 -3.93 -6.88 10.68
C LEU A 169 -3.67 -8.36 10.96
N GLY A 170 -2.41 -8.79 10.96
CA GLY A 170 -2.01 -10.16 11.19
C GLY A 170 -2.28 -11.10 10.01
N LEU A 171 -1.67 -12.28 10.05
CA LEU A 171 -1.77 -13.27 8.95
C LEU A 171 -3.16 -13.91 8.82
N TYR A 172 -4.00 -13.89 9.85
CA TYR A 172 -5.30 -14.57 9.83
C TYR A 172 -6.25 -14.00 8.76
N CYS A 173 -6.11 -12.74 8.39
CA CYS A 173 -6.95 -12.08 7.41
C CYS A 173 -6.29 -11.89 6.04
N ILE A 174 -5.03 -12.33 5.86
CA ILE A 174 -4.23 -12.02 4.67
C ILE A 174 -4.90 -12.48 3.37
N SER A 175 -5.48 -13.68 3.37
CA SER A 175 -6.19 -14.24 2.21
C SER A 175 -7.53 -13.56 1.93
N ASN A 176 -8.03 -12.72 2.83
CA ASN A 176 -9.24 -11.93 2.65
C ASN A 176 -8.96 -10.51 2.12
N ILE A 177 -7.70 -10.09 2.03
CA ILE A 177 -7.37 -8.79 1.46
C ILE A 177 -7.57 -8.83 -0.06
N ARG A 178 -8.27 -7.82 -0.60
CA ARG A 178 -8.58 -7.68 -2.02
C ARG A 178 -7.97 -6.45 -2.67
N HIS A 179 -7.86 -5.35 -1.94
CA HIS A 179 -7.46 -4.07 -2.50
C HIS A 179 -6.30 -3.49 -1.69
N LEU A 180 -5.19 -3.24 -2.36
CA LEU A 180 -3.99 -2.72 -1.74
C LEU A 180 -3.47 -1.49 -2.49
N TYR A 181 -3.07 -0.49 -1.72
CA TYR A 181 -2.45 0.73 -2.20
C TYR A 181 -1.09 0.89 -1.50
N LEU A 182 -0.02 0.78 -2.27
CA LEU A 182 1.35 0.92 -1.80
C LEU A 182 1.92 2.25 -2.26
N VAL A 183 2.43 3.03 -1.32
CA VAL A 183 3.19 4.24 -1.62
C VAL A 183 4.67 3.93 -1.58
N VAL A 184 5.35 4.24 -2.67
CA VAL A 184 6.79 4.17 -2.79
C VAL A 184 7.31 5.58 -2.52
N SER A 185 8.09 5.73 -1.44
CA SER A 185 8.75 6.97 -1.02
C SER A 185 10.25 6.89 -1.34
N SER A 186 10.95 8.01 -1.51
CA SER A 186 12.39 7.97 -1.83
C SER A 186 13.18 7.22 -0.75
N ASP A 187 12.68 7.28 0.48
CA ASP A 187 13.22 6.57 1.63
C ASP A 187 12.99 5.06 1.54
N SER A 188 11.88 4.61 0.92
CA SER A 188 11.61 3.18 0.74
C SER A 188 12.57 2.49 -0.23
N LEU A 189 13.17 3.23 -1.19
CA LEU A 189 14.21 2.68 -2.07
C LEU A 189 15.61 2.69 -1.45
N ARG A 190 15.85 3.55 -0.45
CA ARG A 190 17.15 3.69 0.23
C ARG A 190 17.28 2.82 1.47
N TYR A 191 16.16 2.38 2.02
CA TYR A 191 16.13 1.47 3.16
C TYR A 191 16.33 0.03 2.68
N ASP A 192 17.14 -0.74 3.42
CA ASP A 192 17.07 -2.20 3.49
C ASP A 192 15.71 -2.60 4.10
N GLY A 193 14.63 -2.31 3.39
CA GLY A 193 13.38 -3.01 3.59
C GLY A 193 13.62 -4.49 3.32
N ASP A 194 12.64 -5.31 3.67
CA ASP A 194 12.62 -6.72 3.31
C ASP A 194 11.67 -6.86 2.10
N PRO A 195 12.12 -6.53 0.87
CA PRO A 195 11.27 -6.57 -0.32
C PRO A 195 10.76 -7.99 -0.57
N GLU A 196 11.57 -9.01 -0.25
CA GLU A 196 11.17 -10.41 -0.32
C GLU A 196 9.97 -10.68 0.60
N ARG A 197 9.98 -10.16 1.82
CA ARG A 197 8.83 -10.29 2.73
C ARG A 197 7.61 -9.50 2.27
N ALA A 198 7.80 -8.31 1.69
CA ALA A 198 6.70 -7.57 1.07
C ALA A 198 6.05 -8.41 -0.04
N VAL A 199 6.86 -8.90 -0.99
CA VAL A 199 6.43 -9.80 -2.07
C VAL A 199 5.76 -11.06 -1.52
N GLY A 200 6.35 -11.69 -0.51
CA GLY A 200 5.79 -12.88 0.15
C GLY A 200 4.39 -12.63 0.74
N LEU A 201 4.19 -11.48 1.38
CA LEU A 201 2.85 -11.10 1.87
C LEU A 201 1.87 -10.85 0.71
N LEU A 202 2.31 -10.20 -0.36
CA LEU A 202 1.47 -9.97 -1.54
C LEU A 202 1.01 -11.29 -2.17
N HIS A 203 1.86 -12.31 -2.24
CA HIS A 203 1.49 -13.63 -2.74
C HIS A 203 0.51 -14.39 -1.84
N MET A 204 0.52 -14.13 -0.53
CA MET A 204 -0.44 -14.72 0.40
C MET A 204 -1.82 -14.04 0.33
N MET A 205 -1.90 -12.85 -0.27
CA MET A 205 -3.15 -12.13 -0.49
C MET A 205 -3.85 -12.63 -1.75
N GLN A 206 -5.17 -12.58 -1.76
CA GLN A 206 -5.97 -12.83 -2.96
C GLN A 206 -6.38 -11.50 -3.57
N LEU A 207 -5.40 -10.72 -4.00
CA LEU A 207 -5.63 -9.35 -4.49
C LEU A 207 -6.50 -9.36 -5.75
N GLU A 208 -7.46 -8.45 -5.78
CA GLU A 208 -8.21 -8.05 -6.97
C GLU A 208 -7.64 -6.76 -7.55
N THR A 209 -7.18 -5.82 -6.71
CA THR A 209 -6.54 -4.60 -7.17
C THR A 209 -5.25 -4.30 -6.40
N LEU A 210 -4.23 -3.89 -7.16
CA LEU A 210 -2.96 -3.42 -6.63
C LEU A 210 -2.63 -2.07 -7.25
N HIS A 211 -2.49 -1.06 -6.39
CA HIS A 211 -2.11 0.29 -6.77
C HIS A 211 -0.73 0.60 -6.20
N ILE A 212 0.17 1.10 -7.03
CA ILE A 212 1.50 1.58 -6.64
C ILE A 212 1.55 3.08 -6.94
N ASN A 213 1.96 3.88 -5.95
CA ASN A 213 2.03 5.33 -6.09
C ASN A 213 3.43 5.82 -5.74
N PHE A 214 4.09 6.46 -6.70
CA PHE A 214 5.38 7.09 -6.48
C PHE A 214 5.16 8.54 -6.00
N GLU A 215 5.70 8.89 -4.83
CA GLU A 215 5.54 10.24 -4.26
C GLU A 215 6.12 11.35 -5.16
N LEU A 216 5.60 12.59 -5.01
CA LEU A 216 5.84 13.78 -5.85
C LEU A 216 7.32 14.18 -6.11
N LEU A 217 8.27 13.65 -5.36
CA LEU A 217 9.70 14.00 -5.45
C LEU A 217 10.57 12.87 -6.03
N PHE A 218 9.95 11.82 -6.55
CA PHE A 218 10.66 10.75 -7.23
C PHE A 218 11.30 11.24 -8.52
N ARG A 219 12.58 10.89 -8.70
CA ARG A 219 13.24 11.03 -9.99
C ARG A 219 12.80 9.89 -10.91
N PHE A 220 12.53 10.18 -12.17
CA PHE A 220 12.02 9.17 -13.10
C PHE A 220 13.03 8.08 -13.43
N ASP A 221 14.33 8.34 -13.37
CA ASP A 221 15.37 7.31 -13.49
C ASP A 221 15.24 6.26 -12.38
N GLU A 222 14.92 6.68 -11.15
CA GLU A 222 14.68 5.77 -10.03
C GLU A 222 13.39 4.96 -10.21
N VAL A 223 12.32 5.59 -10.73
CA VAL A 223 11.05 4.90 -11.05
C VAL A 223 11.26 3.86 -12.14
N VAL A 224 11.92 4.24 -13.24
CA VAL A 224 12.23 3.34 -14.36
C VAL A 224 13.09 2.17 -13.87
N LYS A 225 14.12 2.45 -13.07
CA LYS A 225 14.98 1.40 -12.50
C LYS A 225 14.19 0.44 -11.60
N PHE A 226 13.33 0.96 -10.73
CA PHE A 226 12.51 0.14 -9.83
C PHE A 226 11.48 -0.70 -10.59
N MET A 227 10.87 -0.14 -11.62
CA MET A 227 9.87 -0.81 -12.47
C MET A 227 10.49 -1.65 -13.58
N ALA A 228 11.82 -1.68 -13.74
CA ALA A 228 12.46 -2.41 -14.82
C ALA A 228 12.06 -3.91 -14.76
N LEU A 229 11.65 -4.49 -15.89
CA LEU A 229 11.13 -5.87 -15.95
C LEU A 229 12.21 -6.92 -15.62
N ASP A 230 13.47 -6.55 -15.76
CA ASP A 230 14.65 -7.32 -15.41
C ASP A 230 15.13 -7.09 -13.96
N GLY A 231 14.61 -6.09 -13.25
CA GLY A 231 15.00 -5.77 -11.88
C GLY A 231 14.46 -6.73 -10.82
N ASP A 232 15.07 -6.72 -9.63
CA ASP A 232 14.82 -7.68 -8.53
C ASP A 232 13.36 -7.74 -8.06
N TRP A 233 12.65 -6.62 -8.14
CA TRP A 233 11.25 -6.51 -7.74
C TRP A 233 10.27 -7.16 -8.75
N ALA A 234 10.64 -7.13 -10.03
CA ALA A 234 9.74 -7.49 -11.12
C ALA A 234 9.29 -8.95 -11.07
N PRO A 235 10.16 -9.97 -10.90
CA PRO A 235 9.72 -11.36 -10.86
C PRO A 235 8.66 -11.65 -9.80
N GLY A 236 8.84 -11.09 -8.60
CA GLY A 236 7.92 -11.26 -7.47
C GLY A 236 6.55 -10.66 -7.76
N ILE A 237 6.50 -9.38 -8.14
CA ILE A 237 5.22 -8.73 -8.44
C ILE A 237 4.56 -9.30 -9.68
N LEU A 238 5.34 -9.53 -10.73
CA LEU A 238 4.82 -10.13 -11.95
C LEU A 238 4.29 -11.51 -11.71
N ALA A 239 4.61 -12.23 -10.63
CA ALA A 239 4.02 -13.55 -10.33
C ALA A 239 2.63 -13.47 -9.65
N ILE A 240 2.14 -12.28 -9.29
CA ILE A 240 0.78 -12.08 -8.76
C ILE A 240 -0.25 -12.23 -9.89
N ARG A 241 -1.24 -13.12 -9.71
CA ARG A 241 -2.23 -13.49 -10.74
C ARG A 241 -3.65 -13.16 -10.31
N GLY A 242 -4.54 -13.03 -11.30
CA GLY A 242 -5.98 -12.84 -11.07
C GLY A 242 -6.37 -11.40 -10.71
N LEU A 243 -5.46 -10.43 -10.87
CA LEU A 243 -5.78 -9.03 -10.65
C LEU A 243 -6.82 -8.55 -11.67
N ARG A 244 -7.87 -7.92 -11.15
CA ARG A 244 -8.83 -7.14 -11.94
C ARG A 244 -8.22 -5.83 -12.41
N ALA A 245 -7.36 -5.21 -11.60
CA ALA A 245 -6.66 -3.99 -11.96
C ALA A 245 -5.26 -3.91 -11.34
N PHE A 246 -4.32 -3.40 -12.12
CA PHE A 246 -2.99 -2.99 -11.68
C PHE A 246 -2.80 -1.54 -12.11
N GLU A 247 -2.58 -0.65 -11.14
CA GLU A 247 -2.44 0.78 -11.41
C GLU A 247 -1.16 1.32 -10.81
N VAL A 248 -0.50 2.19 -11.58
CA VAL A 248 0.68 2.88 -11.13
C VAL A 248 0.45 4.37 -11.32
N ARG A 249 0.53 5.14 -10.23
CA ARG A 249 0.56 6.60 -10.27
C ARG A 249 2.01 7.05 -10.29
N LEU A 250 2.41 7.60 -11.43
CA LEU A 250 3.74 8.17 -11.62
C LEU A 250 3.84 9.54 -10.90
N PRO A 251 5.06 9.99 -10.56
CA PRO A 251 5.26 11.26 -9.89
C PRO A 251 4.69 12.42 -10.71
N GLU A 252 3.85 13.25 -10.10
CA GLU A 252 3.32 14.44 -10.74
C GLU A 252 4.31 15.59 -10.69
N ARG A 253 4.34 16.39 -11.76
CA ARG A 253 5.18 17.57 -11.84
C ARG A 253 4.68 18.64 -10.87
N VAL A 254 5.50 18.97 -9.87
CA VAL A 254 5.23 20.12 -9.00
C VAL A 254 5.36 21.39 -9.85
N ARG A 255 4.33 22.27 -9.85
CA ARG A 255 4.32 23.51 -10.65
C ARG A 255 5.59 24.37 -10.47
N ALA A 256 6.12 24.39 -9.25
CA ALA A 256 7.37 25.10 -8.92
C ALA A 256 8.62 24.56 -9.65
N LEU A 257 8.55 23.37 -10.25
CA LEU A 257 9.62 22.70 -10.99
C LEU A 257 9.32 22.62 -12.50
N GLU A 258 8.34 23.38 -13.00
CA GLU A 258 7.99 23.39 -14.43
C GLU A 258 9.08 23.95 -15.36
N GLN A 259 10.06 24.64 -14.79
CA GLN A 259 11.18 25.22 -15.56
C GLN A 259 12.34 24.23 -15.78
N TYR A 260 12.33 23.06 -15.13
CA TYR A 260 13.36 22.03 -15.32
C TYR A 260 13.04 21.14 -16.52
N PRO A 261 14.05 20.69 -17.30
CA PRO A 261 13.83 19.74 -18.38
C PRO A 261 13.16 18.48 -17.81
N TRP A 262 11.92 18.24 -18.23
CA TRP A 262 11.22 17.00 -17.92
C TRP A 262 11.78 15.91 -18.83
N GLU A 263 12.28 14.82 -18.27
CA GLU A 263 12.92 13.74 -19.01
C GLU A 263 11.83 12.96 -19.76
N THR A 264 11.39 13.52 -20.88
CA THR A 264 10.22 13.06 -21.66
C THR A 264 10.38 11.60 -22.06
N GLU A 265 11.60 11.20 -22.43
CA GLU A 265 11.94 9.81 -22.73
C GLU A 265 11.74 8.88 -21.53
N GLN A 266 12.16 9.28 -20.31
CA GLN A 266 11.97 8.46 -19.11
C GLN A 266 10.50 8.35 -18.71
N VAL A 267 9.71 9.40 -18.91
CA VAL A 267 8.27 9.38 -18.63
C VAL A 267 7.55 8.47 -19.62
N GLN A 268 7.92 8.52 -20.89
CA GLN A 268 7.43 7.58 -21.89
C GLN A 268 7.81 6.14 -21.54
N LEU A 269 9.07 5.91 -21.14
CA LEU A 269 9.55 4.60 -20.73
C LEU A 269 8.83 4.09 -19.48
N ALA A 270 8.67 4.91 -18.43
CA ALA A 270 7.92 4.56 -17.24
C ALA A 270 6.45 4.24 -17.58
N THR A 271 5.84 5.03 -18.48
CA THR A 271 4.47 4.79 -18.96
C THR A 271 4.37 3.46 -19.71
N GLN A 272 5.36 3.15 -20.56
CA GLN A 272 5.44 1.89 -21.28
C GLN A 272 5.59 0.70 -20.32
N LEU A 273 6.48 0.80 -19.33
CA LEU A 273 6.64 -0.23 -18.30
C LEU A 273 5.31 -0.47 -17.57
N VAL A 274 4.58 0.57 -17.17
CA VAL A 274 3.25 0.40 -16.55
C VAL A 274 2.28 -0.34 -17.46
N ALA A 275 2.28 -0.05 -18.77
CA ALA A 275 1.47 -0.76 -19.75
C ALA A 275 1.90 -2.24 -19.86
N ASP A 276 3.19 -2.53 -19.83
CA ASP A 276 3.74 -3.89 -19.90
C ASP A 276 3.33 -4.70 -18.67
N TYR A 277 3.48 -4.16 -17.45
CA TYR A 277 3.00 -4.83 -16.22
C TYR A 277 1.50 -5.10 -16.29
N ARG A 278 0.70 -4.12 -16.73
CA ARG A 278 -0.75 -4.33 -16.91
C ARG A 278 -1.04 -5.46 -17.88
N ALA A 279 -0.33 -5.52 -19.01
CA ALA A 279 -0.52 -6.56 -20.01
C ALA A 279 -0.12 -7.96 -19.50
N LEU A 280 0.85 -8.04 -18.59
CA LEU A 280 1.35 -9.29 -18.00
C LEU A 280 0.56 -9.75 -16.77
N MET A 281 -0.16 -8.85 -16.08
CA MET A 281 -0.80 -9.14 -14.79
C MET A 281 -2.33 -9.10 -14.83
N VAL A 282 -2.93 -8.37 -15.79
CA VAL A 282 -4.38 -8.09 -15.81
C VAL A 282 -5.04 -8.66 -17.05
N GLY A 283 -6.18 -9.31 -16.84
CA GLY A 283 -7.05 -9.82 -17.91
C GLY A 283 -6.81 -11.28 -18.28
N PRO A 284 -7.66 -11.85 -19.15
CA PRO A 284 -7.74 -13.30 -19.39
C PRO A 284 -6.52 -13.88 -20.12
N LYS A 285 -5.74 -13.05 -20.81
CA LYS A 285 -4.52 -13.45 -21.53
C LYS A 285 -3.22 -13.15 -20.76
N ALA A 286 -3.32 -12.62 -19.55
CA ALA A 286 -2.16 -12.21 -18.75
C ALA A 286 -1.22 -13.39 -18.48
N GLU A 287 -1.79 -14.55 -18.13
CA GLU A 287 -1.01 -15.76 -17.85
C GLU A 287 -0.23 -16.25 -19.07
N GLU A 288 -0.87 -16.34 -20.25
CA GLU A 288 -0.22 -16.73 -21.51
C GLU A 288 0.93 -15.77 -21.85
N LYS A 289 0.68 -14.46 -21.76
CA LYS A 289 1.71 -13.43 -22.02
C LYS A 289 2.87 -13.50 -21.04
N TYR A 290 2.58 -13.76 -19.76
CA TYR A 290 3.62 -13.92 -18.76
C TYR A 290 4.48 -15.17 -19.00
N LEU A 291 3.87 -16.30 -19.36
CA LEU A 291 4.61 -17.51 -19.69
C LEU A 291 5.50 -17.31 -20.93
N ALA A 292 4.99 -16.59 -21.94
CA ALA A 292 5.78 -16.20 -23.10
C ALA A 292 6.96 -15.28 -22.71
N PHE A 293 6.72 -14.29 -21.84
CA PHE A 293 7.76 -13.42 -21.29
C PHE A 293 8.84 -14.21 -20.53
N LEU A 294 8.46 -15.18 -19.68
CA LEU A 294 9.42 -16.02 -18.97
C LEU A 294 10.26 -16.88 -19.93
N LYS A 295 9.63 -17.43 -20.98
CA LYS A 295 10.31 -18.22 -22.00
C LYS A 295 11.33 -17.37 -22.75
N ASP A 296 10.92 -16.20 -23.21
CA ASP A 296 11.78 -15.24 -23.89
C ASP A 296 12.98 -14.84 -23.01
N ARG A 297 12.73 -14.56 -21.72
CA ARG A 297 13.78 -14.24 -20.74
C ARG A 297 14.77 -15.38 -20.54
N ALA A 298 14.30 -16.63 -20.49
CA ALA A 298 15.15 -17.80 -20.35
C ALA A 298 16.02 -18.05 -21.60
N GLU A 299 15.50 -17.75 -22.79
CA GLU A 299 16.20 -17.91 -24.07
C GLU A 299 17.23 -16.79 -24.32
N HIS A 300 16.98 -15.57 -23.85
CA HIS A 300 17.82 -14.40 -24.11
C HIS A 300 18.68 -13.93 -22.92
N GLY A 301 18.70 -14.68 -21.81
CA GLY A 301 19.77 -14.60 -20.81
C GLY A 301 19.78 -13.36 -19.91
N ALA A 302 18.64 -12.92 -19.39
CA ALA A 302 18.63 -12.11 -18.17
C ALA A 302 18.63 -13.06 -16.97
N ALA A 303 19.84 -13.39 -16.49
CA ALA A 303 20.10 -14.34 -15.41
C ALA A 303 19.15 -14.17 -14.21
N ALA A 304 18.73 -15.31 -13.67
CA ALA A 304 17.95 -15.44 -12.45
C ALA A 304 18.69 -14.92 -11.22
#